data_AF-A0A1F4VJY2-F1
#
_entry.id   AF-A0A1F4VJY2-F1
#
_cell.length_a   1.000
_cell.length_b   1.000
_cell.length_c   1.000
_cell.angle_alpha   90.00
_cell.angle_beta   90.00
_cell.angle_gamma   90.00
#
_symmetry.space_group_name_H-M   'P 1'
#
loop_
_entity.id
_entity.type
_entity.pdbx_description
1 polymer ?
#
loop_
_entity_poly.entity_id
_entity_poly.type
_entity_poly.pdbx_seq_one_letter_code
_entity_poly.pdbx_strand_id
1 'polypeptide(L)'
;MTNEYADDLYFLNPDPTKRIRKVNGGRKAYKLGKAKGQIVASNLQTLLVLAGTKYFPELNNKILFLEEDESANTQMVHRFFTQLSQITDLNKLRGICIGRFMSQTGFSEKDSEIAIYEDLFKDVNIPILYNLDFGHSDPLFTIPLGGEAVIDTSQNLLKITNFI
;
A
#
# COMPACT_ATOMS: atom_id res chain seq x y z
N MET A 1 -5.68 0.14 -15.12
CA MET A 1 -4.73 -0.87 -14.62
C MET A 1 -4.10 -1.50 -15.83
N THR A 2 -2.78 -1.67 -15.82
CA THR A 2 -2.07 -2.36 -16.90
C THR A 2 -2.21 -3.87 -16.73
N ASN A 3 -2.11 -4.62 -17.83
CA ASN A 3 -2.14 -6.09 -17.80
C ASN A 3 -0.80 -6.68 -17.30
N GLU A 4 0.26 -5.88 -17.29
CA GLU A 4 1.60 -6.28 -16.91
C GLU A 4 2.23 -5.24 -15.98
N TYR A 5 3.20 -5.70 -15.19
CA TYR A 5 4.05 -4.87 -14.35
C TYR A 5 5.51 -5.33 -14.44
N ALA A 6 6.43 -4.54 -13.89
CA ALA A 6 7.83 -4.89 -13.74
C ALA A 6 8.36 -4.40 -12.38
N ASP A 7 9.13 -5.22 -11.70
CA ASP A 7 9.74 -4.97 -10.38
C ASP A 7 11.21 -5.46 -10.34
N ASP A 8 11.81 -5.67 -11.53
CA ASP A 8 13.24 -5.90 -11.66
C ASP A 8 14.01 -4.63 -11.26
N LEU A 9 15.20 -4.84 -10.68
CA LEU A 9 16.14 -3.77 -10.30
C LEU A 9 16.80 -3.20 -11.56
N TYR A 10 16.01 -2.56 -12.42
CA TYR A 10 16.40 -2.10 -13.75
C TYR A 10 17.60 -1.14 -13.72
N PHE A 11 17.79 -0.42 -12.61
CA PHE A 11 18.92 0.49 -12.39
C PHE A 11 20.25 -0.24 -12.19
N LEU A 12 20.24 -1.55 -11.94
CA LEU A 12 21.41 -2.42 -11.94
C LEU A 12 21.64 -3.10 -13.31
N ASN A 13 20.68 -2.99 -14.23
CA ASN A 13 20.79 -3.57 -15.56
C ASN A 13 21.60 -2.64 -16.47
N PRO A 14 22.64 -3.13 -17.18
CA PRO A 14 23.37 -2.35 -18.18
C PRO A 14 22.47 -1.76 -19.27
N ASP A 15 21.32 -2.37 -19.54
CA ASP A 15 20.27 -1.84 -20.42
C ASP A 15 18.94 -1.72 -19.65
N PRO A 16 18.67 -0.56 -19.02
CA PRO A 16 17.48 -0.37 -18.18
C PRO A 16 16.16 -0.39 -18.97
N THR A 17 16.21 -0.38 -20.31
CA THR A 17 15.01 -0.48 -21.15
C THR A 17 14.47 -1.91 -21.23
N LYS A 18 15.31 -2.91 -20.96
CA LYS A 18 14.93 -4.33 -20.98
C LYS A 18 14.39 -4.77 -19.64
N ARG A 19 13.11 -4.49 -19.43
CA ARG A 19 12.36 -4.84 -18.21
C ARG A 19 11.86 -6.28 -18.21
N ILE A 20 11.89 -6.93 -17.06
CA ILE A 20 11.28 -8.25 -16.86
C ILE A 20 9.78 -8.03 -16.55
N ARG A 21 8.93 -8.30 -17.54
CA ARG A 21 7.47 -8.12 -17.41
C ARG A 21 6.82 -9.33 -16.74
N LYS A 22 5.84 -9.06 -15.87
CA LYS A 22 5.06 -10.03 -15.11
C LYS A 22 3.57 -9.73 -15.27
N VAL A 23 2.73 -10.76 -15.20
CA VAL A 23 1.27 -10.61 -15.28
C VAL A 23 0.76 -9.82 -14.06
N ASN A 24 0.03 -8.74 -14.29
CA ASN A 24 -0.57 -7.96 -13.23
C ASN A 24 -1.90 -8.59 -12.81
N GLY A 25 -1.93 -9.19 -11.62
CA GLY A 25 -3.15 -9.75 -11.02
C GLY A 25 -4.22 -8.69 -10.66
N GLY A 26 -3.91 -7.41 -10.89
CA GLY A 26 -4.79 -6.28 -10.68
C GLY A 26 -5.05 -6.00 -9.20
N ARG A 27 -5.71 -4.87 -8.96
CA ARG A 27 -6.17 -4.47 -7.63
C ARG A 27 -7.11 -5.49 -7.02
N LYS A 28 -6.90 -5.78 -5.74
CA LYS A 28 -7.72 -6.69 -4.94
C LYS A 28 -8.28 -5.98 -3.70
N ALA A 29 -9.35 -6.51 -3.14
CA ALA A 29 -9.93 -6.05 -1.89
C ALA A 29 -9.72 -7.12 -0.80
N TYR A 30 -9.20 -6.71 0.36
CA TYR A 30 -9.11 -7.57 1.53
C TYR A 30 -10.36 -7.40 2.42
N LYS A 31 -10.71 -6.15 2.77
CA LYS A 31 -11.97 -5.81 3.45
C LYS A 31 -12.85 -5.00 2.52
N LEU A 32 -14.13 -5.37 2.45
CA LEU A 32 -15.12 -4.68 1.64
C LEU A 32 -15.62 -3.41 2.33
N GLY A 33 -16.00 -2.41 1.54
CA GLY A 33 -16.60 -1.18 2.02
C GLY A 33 -16.56 -0.04 1.01
N LYS A 34 -17.04 1.13 1.44
CA LYS A 34 -16.94 2.37 0.69
C LYS A 34 -16.40 3.47 1.59
N ALA A 35 -15.55 4.31 1.04
CA ALA A 35 -14.96 5.41 1.77
C ALA A 35 -14.65 6.58 0.86
N LYS A 36 -14.70 7.78 1.43
CA LYS A 36 -14.14 8.99 0.87
C LYS A 36 -13.32 9.66 1.97
N GLY A 37 -12.15 10.17 1.64
CA GLY A 37 -11.33 10.87 2.62
C GLY A 37 -10.10 11.53 1.99
N GLN A 38 -9.46 12.37 2.80
CA GLN A 38 -8.19 12.98 2.43
C GLN A 38 -7.07 11.95 2.44
N ILE A 39 -6.16 12.06 1.48
CA ILE A 39 -5.05 11.14 1.26
C ILE A 39 -3.88 11.49 2.20
N VAL A 40 -3.37 10.47 2.87
CA VAL A 40 -2.00 10.42 3.38
C VAL A 40 -1.31 9.26 2.68
N ALA A 41 -0.14 9.49 2.08
CA ALA A 41 0.61 8.44 1.40
C ALA A 41 2.07 8.45 1.85
N SER A 42 2.67 7.27 2.01
CA SER A 42 4.07 7.15 2.37
C SER A 42 4.60 5.74 2.07
N ASN A 43 5.90 5.62 1.89
CA ASN A 43 6.61 4.40 2.24
C ASN A 43 6.37 4.09 3.73
N LEU A 44 6.02 2.85 4.07
CA LEU A 44 5.59 2.49 5.44
C LEU A 44 6.75 2.63 6.45
N GLN A 45 7.95 2.15 6.13
CA GLN A 45 9.13 2.35 6.96
C GLN A 45 9.43 3.83 7.19
N THR A 46 9.36 4.65 6.13
CA THR A 46 9.58 6.10 6.20
C THR A 46 8.54 6.81 7.07
N LEU A 47 7.27 6.40 7.02
CA LEU A 47 6.22 6.91 7.90
C LEU A 47 6.57 6.64 9.37
N LEU A 48 7.05 5.43 9.67
CA LEU A 48 7.38 5.02 11.03
C LEU A 48 8.62 5.72 11.61
N VAL A 49 9.54 6.21 10.77
CA VAL A 49 10.63 7.09 11.23
C VAL A 49 10.10 8.38 11.89
N LEU A 50 8.90 8.84 11.51
CA LEU A 50 8.28 10.03 12.09
C LEU A 50 7.57 9.75 13.41
N ALA A 51 7.37 8.48 13.79
CA ALA A 51 6.62 8.11 14.99
C ALA A 51 7.23 8.74 16.26
N GLY A 52 6.37 9.32 17.10
CA GLY A 52 6.79 10.03 18.32
C GLY A 52 7.34 11.45 18.08
N THR A 53 7.43 11.90 16.82
CA THR A 53 7.81 13.28 16.49
C THR A 53 6.57 14.13 16.19
N LYS A 54 6.72 15.46 16.23
CA LYS A 54 5.67 16.41 15.80
C LYS A 54 5.34 16.34 14.29
N TYR A 55 6.11 15.57 13.52
CA TYR A 55 5.95 15.42 12.08
C TYR A 55 5.14 14.17 11.71
N PHE A 56 4.82 13.29 12.67
CA PHE A 56 3.91 12.18 12.41
C PHE A 56 2.53 12.75 12.02
N PRO A 57 1.98 12.39 10.85
CA PRO A 57 0.75 12.98 10.36
C PRO A 57 -0.46 12.53 11.20
N GLU A 58 -1.48 13.38 11.28
CA GLU A 58 -2.79 12.97 11.77
C GLU A 58 -3.45 12.03 10.75
N LEU A 59 -3.77 10.81 11.19
CA LEU A 59 -4.29 9.74 10.34
C LEU A 59 -5.80 9.53 10.50
N ASN A 60 -6.40 10.02 11.59
CA ASN A 60 -7.84 9.89 11.82
C ASN A 60 -8.63 10.52 10.66
N ASN A 61 -9.67 9.81 10.21
CA ASN A 61 -10.51 10.17 9.08
C ASN A 61 -9.77 10.30 7.72
N LYS A 62 -8.57 9.73 7.56
CA LYS A 62 -7.81 9.75 6.29
C LYS A 62 -7.92 8.42 5.53
N ILE A 63 -7.65 8.46 4.23
CA ILE A 63 -7.33 7.26 3.45
C ILE A 63 -5.81 7.14 3.39
N LEU A 64 -5.30 6.04 3.94
CA LEU A 64 -3.87 5.81 4.08
C LEU A 64 -3.34 4.95 2.93
N PHE A 65 -2.37 5.46 2.18
CA PHE A 65 -1.66 4.75 1.12
C PHE A 65 -0.29 4.35 1.63
N LEU A 66 0.02 3.05 1.58
CA LEU A 66 1.26 2.49 2.09
C LEU A 66 1.91 1.60 1.04
N GLU A 67 3.24 1.66 0.97
CA GLU A 67 4.05 0.81 0.11
C GLU A 67 5.39 0.52 0.78
N GLU A 68 6.13 -0.46 0.26
CA GLU A 68 7.49 -0.80 0.67
C GLU A 68 8.39 -1.08 -0.53
N ASP A 69 9.69 -0.93 -0.32
CA ASP A 69 10.74 -1.07 -1.33
C ASP A 69 11.34 -2.48 -1.42
N GLU A 70 12.33 -2.66 -2.29
CA GLU A 70 13.01 -3.94 -2.54
C GLU A 70 13.82 -4.47 -1.35
N SER A 71 14.10 -3.64 -0.34
CA SER A 71 14.88 -4.00 0.83
C SER A 71 14.05 -4.66 1.93
N ALA A 72 12.72 -4.50 1.86
CA ALA A 72 11.79 -5.13 2.78
C ALA A 72 11.74 -6.65 2.58
N ASN A 73 11.50 -7.39 3.67
CA ASN A 73 11.12 -8.80 3.64
C ASN A 73 9.80 -9.00 4.40
N THR A 74 9.22 -10.19 4.32
CA THR A 74 7.91 -10.49 4.94
C THR A 74 7.88 -10.17 6.44
N GLN A 75 8.95 -10.45 7.19
CA GLN A 75 9.03 -10.15 8.61
C GLN A 75 9.11 -8.64 8.88
N MET A 76 9.79 -7.87 8.03
CA MET A 76 9.83 -6.42 8.14
C MET A 76 8.45 -5.82 7.88
N VAL A 77 7.77 -6.26 6.82
CA VAL A 77 6.40 -5.80 6.50
C VAL A 77 5.46 -6.05 7.68
N HIS A 78 5.44 -7.27 8.21
CA HIS A 78 4.59 -7.61 9.37
C HIS A 78 4.92 -6.75 10.59
N ARG A 79 6.21 -6.59 10.91
CA ARG A 79 6.67 -5.76 12.03
C ARG A 79 6.25 -4.29 11.88
N PHE A 80 6.40 -3.72 10.69
CA PHE A 80 6.08 -2.32 10.44
C PHE A 80 4.58 -2.05 10.53
N PHE A 81 3.73 -2.92 9.95
CA PHE A 81 2.29 -2.78 10.13
C PHE A 81 1.86 -3.01 11.59
N THR A 82 2.51 -3.92 12.31
CA THR A 82 2.27 -4.13 13.74
C THR A 82 2.60 -2.88 14.55
N GLN A 83 3.72 -2.21 14.25
CA GLN A 83 4.05 -0.94 14.90
C GLN A 83 3.01 0.13 14.57
N LEU A 84 2.59 0.24 13.30
CA LEU A 84 1.58 1.20 12.88
C LEU A 84 0.25 1.00 13.62
N SER A 85 -0.19 -0.25 13.78
CA SER A 85 -1.45 -0.58 14.50
C SER A 85 -1.38 -0.30 16.00
N GLN A 86 -0.18 -0.29 16.59
CA GLN A 86 0.02 0.06 18.00
C GLN A 86 0.02 1.56 18.24
N ILE A 87 0.46 2.36 17.28
CA ILE A 87 0.54 3.83 17.41
C ILE A 87 -0.66 4.55 16.78
N THR A 88 -1.51 3.83 16.03
CA THR A 88 -2.69 4.37 15.35
C THR A 88 -3.86 3.42 15.49
N ASP A 89 -5.02 3.95 15.88
CA ASP A 89 -6.28 3.21 15.81
C ASP A 89 -6.72 3.06 14.35
N LEU A 90 -6.44 1.90 13.76
CA LEU A 90 -6.74 1.62 12.36
C LEU A 90 -8.24 1.75 12.03
N ASN A 91 -9.14 1.56 13.01
CA ASN A 91 -10.58 1.73 12.81
C ASN A 91 -11.01 3.21 12.68
N LYS A 92 -10.12 4.17 13.01
CA LYS A 92 -10.37 5.60 12.80
C LYS A 92 -9.94 6.09 11.42
N LEU A 93 -9.24 5.27 10.63
CA LEU A 93 -8.98 5.57 9.23
C LEU A 93 -10.30 5.45 8.44
N ARG A 94 -10.37 6.07 7.25
CA ARG A 94 -11.47 5.87 6.30
C ARG A 94 -11.25 4.65 5.42
N GLY A 95 -9.99 4.29 5.16
CA GLY A 95 -9.63 3.17 4.32
C GLY A 95 -8.11 3.04 4.19
N ILE A 96 -7.65 1.86 3.76
CA ILE A 96 -6.23 1.58 3.52
C ILE A 96 -6.06 1.15 2.06
N CYS A 97 -5.02 1.67 1.42
CA CYS A 97 -4.60 1.33 0.06
C CYS A 97 -3.13 0.86 0.13
N ILE A 98 -2.86 -0.38 -0.25
CA ILE A 98 -1.52 -0.97 -0.19
C ILE A 98 -0.97 -1.15 -1.60
N GLY A 99 0.21 -0.57 -1.83
CA GLY A 99 0.97 -0.73 -3.06
C GLY A 99 1.43 -2.18 -3.20
N ARG A 100 1.70 -2.59 -4.44
CA ARG A 100 2.23 -3.93 -4.69
C ARG A 100 3.62 -4.06 -4.07
N PHE A 101 3.82 -5.10 -3.27
CA PHE A 101 5.14 -5.50 -2.82
C PHE A 101 5.95 -6.10 -3.96
N MET A 102 7.26 -5.83 -3.96
CA MET A 102 8.18 -6.37 -4.95
C MET A 102 8.43 -7.86 -4.71
N SER A 103 8.83 -8.59 -5.74
CA SER A 103 9.13 -10.03 -5.61
C SER A 103 10.27 -10.33 -4.63
N GLN A 104 11.17 -9.36 -4.44
CA GLN A 104 12.29 -9.36 -3.51
C GLN A 104 11.82 -9.46 -2.05
N THR A 105 10.59 -9.01 -1.74
CA THR A 105 10.01 -9.16 -0.40
C THR A 105 9.87 -10.61 0.03
N GLY A 106 9.80 -11.55 -0.93
CA GLY A 106 9.93 -12.98 -0.64
C GLY A 106 8.70 -13.63 -0.01
N PHE A 107 7.50 -13.11 -0.31
CA PHE A 107 6.26 -13.74 0.10
C PHE A 107 6.18 -15.20 -0.37
N SER A 108 5.74 -16.09 0.52
CA SER A 108 5.58 -17.52 0.27
C SER A 108 4.19 -18.00 0.67
N GLU A 109 3.89 -19.29 0.47
CA GLU A 109 2.62 -19.86 0.95
C GLU A 109 2.49 -19.79 2.48
N LYS A 110 3.59 -19.95 3.22
CA LYS A 110 3.59 -19.95 4.69
C LYS A 110 3.54 -18.53 5.27
N ASP A 111 4.27 -17.61 4.65
CA ASP A 111 4.35 -16.21 5.02
C ASP A 111 3.76 -15.38 3.89
N SER A 112 2.46 -15.52 3.65
CA SER A 112 1.78 -14.83 2.56
C SER A 112 1.33 -13.42 2.97
N GLU A 113 1.19 -12.54 1.99
CA GLU A 113 0.62 -11.19 2.18
C GLU A 113 -0.74 -11.26 2.88
N ILE A 114 -1.56 -12.25 2.53
CA ILE A 114 -2.89 -12.47 3.13
C ILE A 114 -2.80 -12.93 4.58
N ALA A 115 -1.84 -13.79 4.93
CA ALA A 115 -1.65 -14.22 6.31
C ALA A 115 -1.28 -13.04 7.23
N ILE A 116 -0.43 -12.14 6.73
CA ILE A 116 -0.09 -10.88 7.42
C ILE A 116 -1.34 -10.01 7.60
N TYR A 117 -2.14 -9.82 6.54
CA TYR A 117 -3.37 -9.04 6.62
C TYR A 117 -4.40 -9.64 7.57
N GLU A 118 -4.51 -10.97 7.62
CA GLU A 118 -5.42 -11.63 8.56
C GLU A 118 -5.04 -11.36 10.02
N ASP A 119 -3.76 -11.42 10.34
CA ASP A 119 -3.28 -11.11 11.70
C ASP A 119 -3.56 -9.65 12.09
N LEU A 120 -3.34 -8.72 11.16
CA LEU A 120 -3.38 -7.27 11.42
C LEU A 120 -4.76 -6.64 11.29
N PHE A 121 -5.58 -7.12 10.34
CA PHE A 121 -6.76 -6.42 9.85
C PHE A 121 -8.07 -7.19 10.06
N LYS A 122 -8.05 -8.37 10.68
CA LYS A 122 -9.29 -9.15 10.94
C LYS A 122 -10.37 -8.34 11.67
N ASP A 123 -9.97 -7.52 12.66
CA ASP A 123 -10.86 -6.70 13.51
C ASP A 123 -10.95 -5.24 13.03
N VAL A 124 -10.42 -4.95 11.84
CA VAL A 124 -10.46 -3.63 11.21
C VAL A 124 -11.66 -3.56 10.26
N ASN A 125 -12.57 -2.61 10.51
CA ASN A 125 -13.88 -2.52 9.87
C ASN A 125 -13.98 -1.39 8.83
N ILE A 126 -12.92 -1.21 8.04
CA ILE A 126 -12.82 -0.19 6.99
C ILE A 126 -12.43 -0.87 5.66
N PRO A 127 -12.70 -0.25 4.49
CA PRO A 127 -12.27 -0.82 3.22
C PRO A 127 -10.75 -0.86 3.08
N ILE A 128 -10.23 -1.99 2.62
CA ILE A 128 -8.80 -2.21 2.41
C ILE A 128 -8.58 -2.76 0.99
N LEU A 129 -7.86 -2.00 0.17
CA LEU A 129 -7.40 -2.39 -1.16
C LEU A 129 -5.91 -2.70 -1.13
N TYR A 130 -5.46 -3.66 -1.93
CA TYR A 130 -4.05 -4.01 -2.06
C TYR A 130 -3.69 -4.40 -3.49
N ASN A 131 -2.40 -4.63 -3.74
CA ASN A 131 -1.81 -4.88 -5.06
C ASN A 131 -2.08 -3.73 -6.05
N LEU A 132 -1.95 -2.50 -5.57
CA LEU A 132 -2.14 -1.28 -6.36
C LEU A 132 -0.87 -0.89 -7.12
N ASP A 133 -1.04 -0.26 -8.28
CA ASP A 133 0.04 0.21 -9.18
C ASP A 133 0.73 1.49 -8.64
N PHE A 134 1.29 1.45 -7.42
CA PHE A 134 2.17 2.49 -6.87
C PHE A 134 3.22 1.86 -5.92
N GLY A 135 4.28 2.61 -5.61
CA GLY A 135 5.44 2.12 -4.85
C GLY A 135 6.63 1.83 -5.76
N HIS A 136 7.33 0.73 -5.52
CA HIS A 136 8.59 0.40 -6.18
C HIS A 136 8.45 -0.56 -7.39
N SER A 137 7.24 -0.68 -7.96
CA SER A 137 6.99 -1.41 -9.21
C SER A 137 6.44 -0.50 -10.30
N ASP A 138 6.71 -0.87 -11.56
CA ASP A 138 6.21 -0.16 -12.74
C ASP A 138 5.01 -0.87 -13.39
N PRO A 139 4.00 -0.14 -13.86
CA PRO A 139 3.88 1.32 -13.78
C PRO A 139 3.46 1.78 -12.38
N LEU A 140 3.74 3.05 -12.08
CA LEU A 140 3.25 3.74 -10.89
C LEU A 140 2.36 4.92 -11.27
N PHE A 141 1.25 5.11 -10.54
CA PHE A 141 0.46 6.34 -10.60
C PHE A 141 0.87 7.32 -9.50
N THR A 142 0.79 8.62 -9.79
CA THR A 142 1.09 9.67 -8.81
C THR A 142 -0.05 9.84 -7.81
N ILE A 143 0.31 9.92 -6.53
CA ILE A 143 -0.63 10.15 -5.43
C ILE A 143 -0.48 11.59 -4.92
N PRO A 144 -1.50 12.45 -5.04
CA PRO A 144 -1.44 13.81 -4.51
C PRO A 144 -1.62 13.80 -2.98
N LEU A 145 -0.55 14.07 -2.25
CA LEU A 145 -0.61 14.20 -0.79
C LEU A 145 -1.58 15.33 -0.40
N GLY A 146 -2.47 15.04 0.56
CA GLY A 146 -3.50 15.99 0.96
C GLY A 146 -4.70 16.08 0.02
N GLY A 147 -4.66 15.47 -1.18
CA GLY A 147 -5.80 15.35 -2.08
C GLY A 147 -6.92 14.46 -1.52
N GLU A 148 -7.95 14.18 -2.32
CA GLU A 148 -9.04 13.28 -1.92
C GLU A 148 -9.06 11.98 -2.75
N ALA A 149 -9.37 10.87 -2.08
CA ALA A 149 -9.65 9.59 -2.72
C ALA A 149 -11.05 9.06 -2.35
N VAL A 150 -11.60 8.25 -3.25
CA VAL A 150 -12.82 7.47 -3.07
C VAL A 150 -12.50 6.00 -3.32
N ILE A 151 -12.88 5.15 -2.37
CA ILE A 151 -12.82 3.70 -2.45
C ILE A 151 -14.24 3.15 -2.54
N ASP A 152 -14.48 2.26 -3.49
CA ASP A 152 -15.68 1.42 -3.53
C ASP A 152 -15.27 -0.01 -3.91
N THR A 153 -15.16 -0.89 -2.93
CA THR A 153 -14.67 -2.25 -3.16
C THR A 153 -15.67 -3.12 -3.91
N SER A 154 -16.98 -2.80 -3.88
CA SER A 154 -17.98 -3.59 -4.61
C SER A 154 -17.88 -3.36 -6.13
N GLN A 155 -17.28 -2.25 -6.54
CA GLN A 155 -16.99 -1.92 -7.93
C GLN A 155 -15.51 -2.10 -8.30
N ASN A 156 -14.69 -2.61 -7.36
CA ASN A 156 -13.24 -2.58 -7.44
C ASN A 156 -12.73 -1.20 -7.92
N LEU A 157 -13.19 -0.12 -7.26
CA LEU A 157 -12.94 1.27 -7.64
C LEU A 157 -12.03 1.96 -6.60
N LEU A 158 -11.06 2.69 -7.14
CA LEU A 158 -10.22 3.66 -6.46
C LEU A 158 -10.16 4.85 -7.39
N LYS A 159 -10.67 6.01 -6.93
CA LYS A 159 -10.68 7.24 -7.70
C LYS A 159 -10.02 8.34 -6.89
N ILE A 160 -9.02 9.01 -7.46
CA ILE A 160 -8.43 10.23 -6.91
C ILE A 160 -9.17 11.40 -7.57
N THR A 161 -9.75 12.29 -6.75
CA THR A 161 -10.72 13.29 -7.25
C THR A 161 -10.25 14.73 -7.14
N ASN A 162 -9.44 15.07 -6.13
CA ASN A 162 -8.99 16.44 -5.90
C ASN A 162 -7.46 16.49 -5.78
N PHE A 163 -6.85 17.36 -6.57
CA PHE A 163 -5.44 17.73 -6.52
C PHE A 163 -5.39 19.12 -5.87
N ILE A 164 -4.66 19.26 -4.76
CA ILE A 164 -4.45 20.57 -4.10
C ILE A 164 -3.38 21.34 -4.88
#